data_AF-A0A1E7LCH9-F1
#
_entry.id   AF-A0A1E7LCH9-F1
#
_cell.length_a   1.000
_cell.length_b   1.000
_cell.length_c   1.000
_cell.angle_alpha   90.00
_cell.angle_beta   90.00
_cell.angle_gamma   90.00
#
_symmetry.space_group_name_H-M   'P 1'
#
loop_
_entity.id
_entity.type
_entity.pdbx_description
1 polymer ?
#
loop_
_entity_poly.entity_id
_entity_poly.type
_entity_poly.pdbx_seq_one_letter_code
_entity_poly.pdbx_strand_id
1 'polypeptide(L)'
;MFNAGTGVTLRAWRVHLSAAVLSFVGFLLTGAGLTTALTAAASSAAVVLVCRSVLGAVAVLAVAVPRVPSGRIRTAIRDRELRTAFLPQRDPDAAGRPRPRAPGRRVATAA
;
A
#
# COMPACT_ATOMS: atom_id res chain seq x y z
N MET A 1 -1.56 -8.04 21.77
CA MET A 1 -1.62 -6.92 22.73
C MET A 1 -2.16 -5.69 22.01
N PHE A 2 -3.48 -5.49 22.05
CA PHE A 2 -4.13 -4.27 21.56
C PHE A 2 -3.85 -3.15 22.57
N ASN A 3 -3.38 -2.03 22.07
CA ASN A 3 -2.76 -0.98 22.87
C ASN A 3 -3.85 -0.21 23.64
N ALA A 4 -4.02 -0.47 24.95
CA ALA A 4 -5.05 0.16 25.76
C ALA A 4 -4.97 1.71 25.77
N GLY A 5 -3.80 2.27 25.44
CA GLY A 5 -3.60 3.71 25.33
C GLY A 5 -4.32 4.40 24.15
N THR A 6 -4.62 3.69 23.06
CA THR A 6 -5.28 4.32 21.89
C THR A 6 -6.75 4.63 22.15
N GLY A 7 -7.41 3.89 23.05
CA GLY A 7 -8.81 4.13 23.41
C GLY A 7 -9.01 5.43 24.20
N VAL A 8 -8.07 5.73 25.11
CA VAL A 8 -8.13 6.93 25.96
C VAL A 8 -7.84 8.18 25.14
N THR A 9 -6.83 8.14 24.26
CA THR A 9 -6.47 9.27 23.40
C THR A 9 -7.57 9.59 22.38
N LEU A 10 -8.20 8.56 21.80
CA LEU A 10 -9.32 8.74 20.86
C LEU A 10 -10.54 9.37 21.55
N ARG A 11 -10.84 8.97 22.80
CA ARG A 11 -11.93 9.55 23.59
C ARG A 11 -11.66 11.01 23.93
N ALA A 12 -10.44 11.35 24.35
CA ALA A 12 -10.03 12.72 24.62
C ALA A 12 -10.15 13.59 23.36
N TRP A 13 -9.63 13.12 22.23
CA TRP A 13 -9.75 13.79 20.94
C TRP A 13 -11.20 14.05 20.53
N ARG A 14 -12.09 13.06 20.69
CA ARG A 14 -13.51 13.23 20.41
C ARG A 14 -14.15 14.33 21.26
N VAL A 15 -13.81 14.40 22.55
CA VAL A 15 -14.31 15.45 23.45
C VAL A 15 -13.80 16.82 23.01
N HIS A 16 -12.51 16.96 22.72
CA HIS A 16 -11.94 18.23 22.25
C HIS A 16 -12.53 18.69 20.92
N LEU A 17 -12.72 17.77 19.96
CA LEU A 17 -13.39 18.07 18.69
C LEU A 17 -14.84 18.50 18.90
N SER A 18 -15.59 17.80 19.75
CA SER A 18 -16.97 18.19 20.05
C SER A 18 -17.06 19.57 20.71
N ALA A 19 -16.14 19.88 21.63
CA ALA A 19 -16.07 21.19 22.27
C ALA A 19 -15.73 22.28 21.25
N ALA A 20 -14.74 22.06 20.38
CA ALA A 20 -14.35 23.01 19.34
C ALA A 20 -15.50 23.30 18.36
N VAL A 21 -16.25 22.27 17.93
CA VAL A 21 -17.42 22.44 17.05
C VAL A 21 -18.52 23.24 17.74
N LEU A 22 -18.83 22.92 19.01
CA LEU A 22 -19.83 23.67 19.78
C LEU A 22 -19.45 25.14 19.94
N SER A 23 -18.18 25.43 20.25
CA SER A 23 -17.67 26.80 20.34
C SER A 23 -17.74 27.54 19.02
N PHE A 24 -17.41 26.88 17.90
CA PHE A 24 -17.49 27.47 16.56
C PHE A 24 -18.93 27.78 16.14
N VAL A 25 -19.87 26.86 16.39
CA VAL A 25 -21.31 27.09 16.13
C VAL A 25 -21.81 28.25 16.98
N GLY A 26 -21.46 28.31 18.26
CA GLY A 26 -21.79 29.43 19.14
C GLY A 26 -21.27 30.75 18.60
N PHE A 27 -20.00 30.79 18.18
CA PHE A 27 -19.38 31.98 17.58
C PHE A 27 -20.13 32.45 16.33
N LEU A 28 -20.50 31.53 15.42
CA LEU A 28 -21.28 31.88 14.23
C LEU A 28 -22.68 32.41 14.58
N LEU A 29 -23.33 31.80 15.58
CA LEU A 29 -24.66 32.20 15.99
C LEU A 29 -24.66 33.61 16.61
N THR A 30 -23.64 33.93 17.41
CA THR A 30 -23.50 35.25 18.06
C THR A 30 -22.95 36.33 17.12
N GLY A 31 -22.06 35.97 16.18
CA GLY A 31 -21.34 36.93 15.34
C GLY A 31 -21.89 37.11 13.92
N ALA A 32 -22.48 36.08 13.32
CA ALA A 32 -22.91 36.07 11.91
C ALA A 32 -24.41 35.77 11.72
N GLY A 33 -25.09 35.36 12.79
CA GLY A 33 -26.53 35.09 12.80
C GLY A 33 -26.93 33.68 12.34
N LEU A 34 -28.21 33.37 12.53
CA LEU A 34 -28.77 32.03 12.35
C LEU A 34 -28.63 31.48 10.92
N THR A 35 -28.87 32.33 9.91
CA THR A 35 -28.83 31.94 8.49
C THR A 35 -27.43 31.49 8.08
N THR A 36 -26.40 32.25 8.47
CA THR A 36 -24.99 31.91 8.22
C THR A 36 -24.57 30.64 8.95
N ALA A 37 -25.03 30.44 10.19
CA ALA A 37 -24.75 29.23 10.94
C ALA A 37 -25.37 27.98 10.27
N LEU A 38 -26.60 28.09 9.78
CA LEU A 38 -27.30 27.00 9.07
C LEU A 38 -26.64 26.66 7.73
N THR A 39 -26.23 27.65 6.94
CA THR A 39 -25.55 27.40 5.65
C THR A 39 -24.17 26.77 5.86
N ALA A 40 -23.42 27.22 6.88
CA ALA A 40 -22.15 26.60 7.26
C ALA A 40 -22.33 25.15 7.75
N ALA A 41 -23.38 24.88 8.53
CA ALA A 41 -23.70 23.51 8.97
C ALA A 41 -24.10 22.60 7.80
N ALA A 42 -24.95 23.09 6.89
CA ALA A 42 -25.41 22.34 5.73
C ALA A 42 -24.27 22.00 4.75
N SER A 43 -23.41 22.98 4.45
CA SER A 43 -22.23 22.77 3.60
C SER A 43 -21.24 21.77 4.23
N SER A 44 -20.98 21.90 5.53
CA SER A 44 -20.12 20.96 6.27
C SER A 44 -20.70 19.54 6.26
N ALA A 45 -22.01 19.38 6.46
CA ALA A 45 -22.67 18.09 6.41
C ALA A 45 -22.56 17.42 5.03
N ALA A 46 -22.72 18.20 3.95
CA ALA A 46 -22.55 17.71 2.59
C ALA A 46 -21.12 17.21 2.33
N VAL A 47 -20.11 17.97 2.75
CA VAL A 47 -18.70 17.57 2.62
C VAL A 47 -18.42 16.28 3.41
N VAL A 48 -18.89 16.18 4.65
CA VAL A 48 -18.72 14.96 5.47
C VAL A 48 -19.37 13.75 4.79
N LEU A 49 -20.56 13.91 4.19
CA LEU A 49 -21.23 12.84 3.48
C LEU A 49 -20.42 12.34 2.28
N VAL A 50 -19.87 13.26 1.48
CA VAL A 50 -19.00 12.93 0.35
C VAL A 50 -17.71 12.25 0.82
N CYS A 51 -17.05 12.76 1.85
CA CYS A 51 -15.86 12.12 2.39
C CYS A 51 -16.17 10.71 2.90
N ARG A 52 -17.31 10.50 3.59
CA ARG A 52 -17.72 9.17 4.07
C ARG A 52 -18.05 8.22 2.92
N SER A 53 -18.67 8.69 1.84
CA SER A 53 -18.97 7.83 0.69
C SER A 53 -17.69 7.40 -0.02
N VAL A 54 -16.74 8.33 -0.22
CA VAL A 54 -15.42 8.03 -0.81
C VAL A 54 -14.64 7.07 0.06
N LEU A 55 -14.52 7.34 1.37
CA LEU A 55 -13.84 6.45 2.30
C LEU A 55 -14.51 5.06 2.37
N GLY A 56 -15.84 5.01 2.32
CA GLY A 56 -16.60 3.77 2.26
C GLY A 56 -16.29 2.98 0.99
N ALA A 57 -16.30 3.63 -0.18
CA ALA A 57 -15.94 3.01 -1.45
C ALA A 57 -14.51 2.47 -1.44
N VAL A 58 -13.55 3.27 -0.95
CA VAL A 58 -12.15 2.84 -0.79
C VAL A 58 -12.02 1.65 0.16
N ALA A 59 -12.75 1.65 1.27
CA ALA A 59 -12.74 0.54 2.22
C ALA A 59 -13.29 -0.76 1.59
N VAL A 60 -14.37 -0.66 0.81
CA VAL A 60 -14.91 -1.81 0.05
C VAL A 60 -13.88 -2.34 -0.94
N LEU A 61 -13.24 -1.46 -1.72
CA LEU A 61 -12.17 -1.85 -2.63
C LEU A 61 -10.99 -2.50 -1.89
N ALA A 62 -10.60 -1.97 -0.73
CA ALA A 62 -9.49 -2.49 0.06
C ALA A 62 -9.76 -3.90 0.60
N VAL A 63 -11.02 -4.22 0.91
CA VAL A 63 -11.43 -5.57 1.33
C VAL A 63 -11.51 -6.53 0.15
N ALA A 64 -11.80 -6.03 -1.06
CA ALA A 64 -11.85 -6.85 -2.27
C ALA A 64 -10.46 -7.36 -2.71
N VAL A 65 -9.36 -6.76 -2.24
CA VAL A 65 -8.00 -7.21 -2.55
C VAL A 65 -7.67 -8.48 -1.74
N PRO A 66 -7.25 -9.59 -2.39
CA PRO A 66 -6.84 -10.80 -1.69
C PRO A 66 -5.68 -10.51 -0.74
N ARG A 67 -5.85 -10.87 0.54
CA ARG A 67 -4.78 -10.74 1.54
C ARG A 67 -3.75 -11.84 1.32
N VAL A 68 -2.66 -11.49 0.62
CA VAL A 68 -1.55 -12.42 0.40
C VAL A 68 -0.60 -12.38 1.61
N PRO A 69 -0.28 -13.52 2.24
CA PRO A 69 0.72 -13.57 3.30
C PRO A 69 2.08 -13.03 2.81
N SER A 70 2.74 -12.22 3.63
CA SER A 70 4.04 -11.60 3.29
C SER A 70 5.11 -12.63 2.92
N GLY A 71 5.06 -13.82 3.51
CA GLY A 71 5.92 -14.95 3.15
C GLY A 71 5.76 -15.37 1.68
N ARG A 72 4.52 -15.43 1.17
CA ARG A 72 4.24 -15.80 -0.23
C ARG A 72 4.75 -14.73 -1.21
N ILE A 73 4.69 -13.46 -0.81
CA ILE A 73 5.24 -12.36 -1.61
C ILE A 73 6.76 -12.51 -1.70
N ARG A 74 7.43 -12.74 -0.57
CA ARG A 74 8.89 -12.93 -0.52
C ARG A 74 9.34 -14.15 -1.33
N THR A 75 8.62 -15.27 -1.22
CA THR A 75 8.96 -16.46 -2.01
C THR A 75 8.71 -16.24 -3.50
N ALA A 76 7.61 -15.59 -3.89
CA ALA A 76 7.35 -15.26 -5.29
C ALA A 76 8.41 -14.31 -5.88
N ILE A 77 8.86 -13.32 -5.10
CA ILE A 77 9.97 -12.44 -5.49
C ILE A 77 11.24 -13.26 -5.64
N ARG A 78 11.58 -14.10 -4.67
CA ARG A 78 12.80 -14.92 -4.72
C ARG A 78 12.80 -15.90 -5.88
N ASP A 79 11.66 -16.50 -6.17
CA ASP A 79 11.47 -17.42 -7.28
C ASP A 79 11.56 -16.70 -8.64
N ARG A 80 11.05 -15.47 -8.73
CA ARG A 80 11.23 -14.61 -9.92
C ARG A 80 12.70 -14.23 -10.09
N GLU A 81 13.37 -13.82 -9.02
CA GLU A 81 14.81 -13.52 -9.03
C GLU A 81 15.60 -14.72 -9.55
N LEU A 82 15.38 -15.93 -9.03
CA LEU A 82 16.10 -17.13 -9.48
C LEU A 82 15.86 -17.43 -10.97
N ARG A 83 14.62 -17.23 -11.45
CA ARG A 83 14.27 -17.46 -12.87
C ARG A 83 14.89 -16.45 -13.82
N THR A 84 15.19 -15.23 -13.36
CA THR A 84 15.77 -14.17 -14.20
C THR A 84 17.23 -13.85 -13.87
N ALA A 85 17.77 -14.39 -12.79
CA ALA A 85 19.14 -14.13 -12.33
C ALA A 85 20.17 -14.72 -13.30
N PHE A 86 19.81 -15.80 -13.99
CA PHE A 86 20.63 -16.38 -15.03
C PHE A 86 20.15 -15.86 -16.38
N LEU A 87 21.03 -15.16 -17.10
CA LEU A 87 20.85 -15.07 -18.55
C LEU A 87 20.85 -16.52 -19.08
N PRO A 88 19.96 -16.87 -20.03
CA PRO A 88 20.09 -18.11 -20.77
C PRO A 88 21.55 -18.22 -21.24
N GLN A 89 22.19 -19.32 -20.87
CA GLN A 89 23.60 -19.53 -21.17
C GLN A 89 23.76 -19.42 -22.69
N ARG A 90 24.37 -18.33 -23.17
CA ARG A 90 24.73 -18.19 -24.58
C ARG A 90 25.71 -19.32 -24.86
N ASP A 91 25.35 -20.18 -25.79
CA ASP A 91 26.15 -21.33 -26.18
C ASP A 91 27.60 -20.87 -26.40
N PRO A 92 28.53 -21.26 -25.50
CA PRO A 92 29.91 -20.83 -25.60
C PRO A 92 30.59 -21.40 -26.85
N ASP A 93 29.98 -22.40 -27.49
CA ASP A 93 30.41 -23.04 -28.72
C ASP A 93 29.56 -22.61 -29.93
N ALA A 94 28.71 -21.59 -29.79
CA ALA A 94 27.92 -21.04 -30.89
C ALA A 94 28.84 -20.68 -32.07
N ALA A 95 28.37 -20.97 -33.29
CA ALA A 95 29.09 -20.66 -34.52
C ALA A 95 29.54 -19.18 -34.52
N GLY A 96 30.85 -18.95 -34.60
CA GLY A 96 31.45 -17.61 -34.53
C GLY A 96 32.11 -17.25 -33.18
N ARG A 97 31.99 -18.11 -32.14
CA ARG A 97 32.78 -18.01 -30.90
C ARG A 97 33.48 -19.31 -30.48
N PRO A 98 34.09 -20.10 -31.40
CA PRO A 98 34.82 -21.30 -31.00
C PRO A 98 35.99 -20.93 -30.08
N ARG A 99 36.00 -21.49 -28.87
CA ARG A 99 37.11 -21.31 -27.94
C ARG A 99 38.33 -22.12 -28.42
N PRO A 100 39.57 -21.64 -28.17
CA PRO A 100 40.75 -22.48 -28.24
C PRO A 100 40.53 -23.67 -27.30
N ARG A 101 40.41 -24.89 -27.85
CA ARG A 101 40.30 -26.10 -27.05
C ARG A 101 41.63 -26.29 -26.32
N ALA A 102 41.60 -26.37 -24.98
CA ALA A 102 42.76 -26.81 -24.23
C ALA A 102 43.25 -28.14 -24.83
N PRO A 103 44.57 -28.38 -25.00
CA PRO A 103 45.08 -29.61 -25.59
C PRO A 103 44.55 -30.84 -24.84
N GLY A 104 43.58 -31.52 -25.43
CA GLY A 104 42.97 -32.73 -24.87
C GLY A 104 43.93 -33.91 -25.04
N ARG A 105 44.33 -34.51 -23.91
CA ARG A 105 45.12 -35.75 -23.84
C ARG A 105 44.59 -36.79 -24.82
N ARG A 106 45.46 -37.37 -25.65
CA ARG A 106 45.12 -38.42 -26.63
C ARG A 106 44.50 -39.61 -25.89
N VAL A 107 43.32 -40.03 -26.34
CA VAL A 107 42.68 -41.28 -25.91
C VAL A 107 43.41 -42.43 -26.62
N ALA A 108 43.85 -43.44 -25.87
CA ALA A 108 44.47 -44.63 -26.44
C ALA A 108 43.39 -45.50 -27.08
N THR A 109 43.46 -45.68 -28.39
CA THR A 109 42.63 -46.66 -29.11
C THR A 109 43.26 -48.03 -28.95
N ALA A 110 42.54 -48.97 -28.35
CA ALA A 110 42.96 -50.36 -28.24
C ALA A 110 42.96 -51.03 -29.63
N ALA A 111 43.97 -51.86 -29.89
CA ALA A 111 44.16 -52.67 -31.09
C ALA A 111 43.41 -54.00 -31.01
#